data_AF-A0A8I2DBW6-F1
#
_entry.id   AF-A0A8I2DBW6-F1
#
_cell.length_a   1.000
_cell.length_b   1.000
_cell.length_c   1.000
_cell.angle_alpha   90.00
_cell.angle_beta   90.00
_cell.angle_gamma   90.00
#
_symmetry.space_group_name_H-M   'P 1'
#
loop_
_entity.id
_entity.type
_entity.pdbx_description
1 polymer ?
#
loop_
_entity_poly.entity_id
_entity_poly.type
_entity_poly.pdbx_seq_one_letter_code
_entity_poly.pdbx_strand_id
1 'polypeptide(L)'
;MEEDDDNSDEELAPMVDGLSGTLCIIILVSMVFIFSGMKAAETHINYGQLNFEKIKMDIPNKRLFFKGGIHLSNNEISLIKKEIIKNESNKIIISGYINDKVSHSKEKNTYNLLYMASLIKNMGINKEIVLKQGTSEHCPGWNSCIYWGYK
;
A
#
# COMPACT_ATOMS: atom_id res chain seq x y z
N MET A 1 44.29 -33.24 -59.53
CA MET A 1 43.68 -34.55 -59.31
C MET A 1 43.52 -34.64 -57.81
N GLU A 2 42.43 -34.11 -57.28
CA GLU A 2 41.07 -34.70 -57.13
C GLU A 2 40.90 -34.76 -55.59
N GLU A 3 40.27 -33.75 -54.99
CA GLU A 3 38.84 -33.72 -54.64
C GLU A 3 38.42 -34.94 -53.83
N ASP A 4 38.12 -34.71 -52.55
CA ASP A 4 36.94 -35.27 -51.90
C ASP A 4 36.48 -34.29 -50.81
N ASP A 5 35.30 -33.73 -51.06
CA ASP A 5 34.40 -33.06 -50.13
C ASP A 5 34.11 -33.95 -48.92
N ASP A 6 34.12 -33.39 -47.72
CA ASP A 6 33.14 -33.79 -46.71
C ASP A 6 32.69 -32.57 -45.91
N ASN A 7 31.62 -32.01 -46.48
CA ASN A 7 30.71 -31.04 -45.91
C ASN A 7 30.13 -31.59 -44.59
N SER A 8 30.44 -30.97 -43.46
CA SER A 8 29.67 -31.18 -42.22
C SER A 8 29.66 -29.92 -41.36
N ASP A 9 28.65 -29.10 -41.61
CA ASP A 9 27.76 -28.50 -40.60
C ASP A 9 28.24 -28.61 -39.14
N GLU A 10 29.15 -27.73 -38.73
CA GLU A 10 29.21 -27.27 -37.33
C GLU A 10 28.48 -25.93 -37.23
N GLU A 11 27.18 -25.98 -37.55
CA GLU A 11 26.18 -25.04 -37.07
C GLU A 11 25.96 -25.27 -35.55
N LEU A 12 27.02 -25.05 -34.76
CA LEU A 12 26.94 -25.03 -33.31
C LEU A 12 26.54 -23.64 -32.85
N ALA A 13 25.23 -23.38 -32.88
CA ALA A 13 24.47 -22.95 -31.70
C ALA A 13 23.09 -22.37 -32.07
N PRO A 14 22.01 -23.17 -32.00
CA PRO A 14 20.71 -22.66 -31.62
C PRO A 14 20.38 -23.15 -30.21
N MET A 15 21.22 -22.81 -29.23
CA MET A 15 20.93 -23.01 -27.80
C MET A 15 21.15 -21.74 -26.99
N VAL A 16 20.78 -20.59 -27.56
CA VAL A 16 20.75 -19.30 -26.83
C VAL A 16 19.37 -18.62 -26.91
N ASP A 17 18.47 -19.02 -27.81
CA ASP A 17 17.14 -18.40 -27.92
C ASP A 17 16.07 -19.00 -26.98
N GLY A 18 16.25 -20.24 -26.52
CA GLY A 18 15.30 -20.87 -25.58
C GLY A 18 15.36 -20.27 -24.16
N LEU A 19 16.56 -19.92 -23.69
CA LEU A 19 16.77 -19.44 -22.32
C LEU A 19 16.13 -18.05 -22.09
N SER A 20 16.26 -17.15 -23.07
CA SER A 20 15.69 -15.80 -23.01
C SER A 20 14.16 -15.81 -23.03
N GLY A 21 13.57 -16.63 -23.91
CA GLY A 21 12.12 -16.82 -24.00
C GLY A 21 11.53 -17.46 -22.74
N THR A 22 12.13 -18.55 -22.25
CA THR A 22 11.66 -19.23 -21.03
C THR A 22 11.80 -18.33 -19.79
N LEU A 23 12.88 -17.56 -19.66
CA LEU A 23 13.05 -16.59 -18.57
C LEU A 23 11.97 -15.51 -18.61
N CYS A 24 11.67 -14.98 -19.79
CA CYS A 24 10.60 -13.99 -19.98
C CYS A 24 9.23 -14.54 -19.58
N ILE A 25 8.92 -15.78 -19.98
CA ILE A 25 7.68 -16.45 -19.60
C ILE A 25 7.61 -16.67 -18.09
N ILE A 26 8.69 -17.12 -17.44
CA ILE A 26 8.75 -17.30 -15.98
C ILE A 26 8.51 -15.96 -15.27
N ILE A 27 9.11 -14.87 -15.73
CA ILE A 27 8.92 -13.54 -15.15
C ILE A 27 7.46 -13.08 -15.32
N LEU A 28 6.88 -13.24 -16.52
CA LEU A 28 5.49 -12.87 -16.78
C LEU A 28 4.51 -13.68 -15.93
N VAL A 29 4.70 -14.99 -15.86
CA VAL A 29 3.88 -15.89 -15.04
C VAL A 29 4.02 -15.54 -13.56
N SER A 30 5.25 -15.32 -13.08
CA SER A 30 5.50 -14.90 -11.69
C SER A 30 4.85 -13.55 -11.38
N MET A 31 4.95 -12.57 -12.28
CA MET A 31 4.27 -11.29 -12.12
C MET A 31 2.75 -11.46 -12.09
N VAL A 32 2.16 -12.28 -12.95
CA VAL A 32 0.71 -12.55 -12.94
C VAL A 32 0.27 -13.22 -11.64
N PHE A 33 1.04 -14.17 -11.12
CA PHE A 33 0.77 -14.80 -9.82
C PHE A 33 0.96 -13.82 -8.66
N ILE A 34 1.96 -12.94 -8.70
CA ILE A 34 2.17 -11.88 -7.69
C ILE A 34 1.00 -10.88 -7.75
N PHE A 35 0.60 -10.40 -8.93
CA PHE A 35 -0.54 -9.49 -9.07
C PHE A 35 -1.86 -10.16 -8.65
N SER A 36 -2.06 -11.43 -8.99
CA SER A 36 -3.25 -12.18 -8.59
C SER A 36 -3.25 -12.46 -7.09
N GLY A 37 -2.09 -12.78 -6.51
CA GLY A 37 -1.89 -12.96 -5.07
C GLY A 37 -2.08 -11.65 -4.31
N MET A 38 -1.64 -10.52 -4.85
CA MET A 38 -1.88 -9.19 -4.29
C MET A 38 -3.36 -8.80 -4.38
N LYS A 39 -4.03 -9.11 -5.48
CA LYS A 39 -5.48 -8.89 -5.64
C LYS A 39 -6.30 -9.80 -4.72
N ALA A 40 -5.86 -11.05 -4.54
CA ALA A 40 -6.44 -11.98 -3.58
C ALA A 40 -6.17 -11.53 -2.13
N ALA A 41 -4.97 -11.05 -1.83
CA ALA A 41 -4.66 -10.43 -0.55
C ALA A 41 -5.51 -9.17 -0.35
N GLU A 42 -5.72 -8.36 -1.38
CA GLU A 42 -6.59 -7.19 -1.33
C GLU A 42 -8.06 -7.59 -1.08
N THR A 43 -8.59 -8.64 -1.72
CA THR A 43 -9.94 -9.15 -1.41
C THR A 43 -10.01 -9.84 -0.05
N HIS A 44 -8.96 -10.49 0.45
CA HIS A 44 -8.94 -11.02 1.81
C HIS A 44 -8.77 -9.90 2.86
N ILE A 45 -8.01 -8.86 2.57
CA ILE A 45 -7.89 -7.67 3.43
C ILE A 45 -9.19 -6.86 3.44
N ASN A 46 -9.90 -6.79 2.30
CA ASN A 46 -11.15 -6.03 2.17
C ASN A 46 -12.43 -6.86 2.46
N TYR A 47 -12.40 -8.20 2.38
CA TYR A 47 -13.57 -9.09 2.53
C TYR A 47 -13.31 -10.41 3.29
N GLY A 48 -12.09 -10.66 3.79
CA GLY A 48 -11.70 -11.92 4.44
C GLY A 48 -11.02 -11.74 5.80
N GLN A 49 -11.81 -11.64 6.87
CA GLN A 49 -11.41 -11.92 8.26
C GLN A 49 -10.23 -11.14 8.89
N LEU A 50 -9.80 -10.01 8.33
CA LEU A 50 -9.20 -8.98 9.17
C LEU A 50 -10.34 -8.18 9.81
N ASN A 51 -10.91 -8.71 10.89
CA ASN A 51 -11.88 -7.98 11.72
C ASN A 51 -11.14 -6.85 12.44
N PHE A 52 -10.91 -5.74 11.74
CA PHE A 52 -10.47 -4.52 12.38
C PHE A 52 -11.57 -4.07 13.34
N GLU A 53 -11.18 -3.81 14.59
CA GLU A 53 -12.14 -3.28 15.57
C GLU A 53 -12.73 -1.95 15.06
N LYS A 54 -13.95 -1.64 15.51
CA LYS A 54 -14.63 -0.38 15.15
C LYS A 54 -13.71 0.81 15.38
N ILE A 55 -13.54 1.62 14.35
CA ILE A 55 -12.86 2.90 14.47
C ILE A 55 -13.80 3.92 15.13
N LYS A 56 -13.22 4.97 15.70
CA LYS A 56 -13.95 6.14 16.17
C LYS A 56 -13.37 7.39 15.53
N MET A 57 -14.18 8.11 14.78
CA MET A 57 -13.76 9.36 14.15
C MET A 57 -14.18 10.57 14.99
N ASP A 58 -13.28 11.53 15.09
CA ASP A 58 -13.50 12.86 15.63
C ASP A 58 -13.09 13.86 14.54
N ILE A 59 -14.01 14.11 13.61
CA ILE A 59 -13.80 15.00 12.46
C ILE A 59 -13.48 16.43 12.88
N PRO A 60 -14.18 17.06 13.87
CA PRO A 60 -13.85 18.40 14.33
C PRO A 60 -12.39 18.55 14.78
N ASN A 61 -11.85 17.54 15.48
CA ASN A 61 -10.47 17.53 15.94
C ASN A 61 -9.48 16.90 14.94
N LYS A 62 -9.96 16.46 13.76
CA LYS A 62 -9.16 15.82 12.70
C LYS A 62 -8.43 14.57 13.18
N ARG A 63 -9.16 13.70 13.90
CA ARG A 63 -8.62 12.48 14.50
C ARG A 63 -9.45 11.25 14.17
N LEU A 64 -8.76 10.12 14.10
CA LEU A 64 -9.32 8.80 13.89
C LEU A 64 -8.65 7.85 14.88
N PHE A 65 -9.44 7.30 15.79
CA PHE A 65 -9.02 6.33 16.79
C PHE A 65 -9.32 4.92 16.30
N PHE A 66 -8.42 3.99 16.60
CA PHE A 66 -8.53 2.59 16.15
C PHE A 66 -7.75 1.66 17.08
N LYS A 67 -7.92 0.36 16.91
CA LYS A 67 -7.06 -0.65 17.56
C LYS A 67 -6.36 -1.49 16.50
N GLY A 68 -5.05 -1.33 16.40
CA GLY A 68 -4.22 -2.07 15.44
C GLY A 68 -4.27 -1.45 14.04
N GLY A 69 -5.20 -1.89 13.19
CA GLY A 69 -5.31 -1.44 11.79
C GLY A 69 -6.57 -0.62 11.53
N ILE A 70 -6.61 0.06 10.39
CA ILE A 70 -7.79 0.82 9.92
C ILE A 70 -8.32 0.29 8.59
N HIS A 71 -9.64 0.31 8.48
CA HIS A 71 -10.37 0.16 7.22
C HIS A 71 -11.58 1.09 7.32
N LEU A 72 -11.73 1.99 6.34
CA LEU A 72 -12.77 3.02 6.32
C LEU A 72 -13.88 2.63 5.36
N SER A 73 -15.12 2.72 5.82
CA SER A 73 -16.31 2.67 4.97
C SER A 73 -16.42 3.91 4.08
N ASN A 74 -17.19 3.79 2.99
CA ASN A 74 -17.42 4.90 2.06
C ASN A 74 -17.98 6.16 2.73
N ASN A 75 -18.80 6.00 3.78
CA ASN A 75 -19.33 7.13 4.55
C ASN A 75 -18.22 7.86 5.31
N GLU A 76 -17.30 7.12 5.93
CA GLU A 76 -16.18 7.67 6.68
C GLU A 76 -15.18 8.38 5.76
N ILE A 77 -14.88 7.76 4.61
CA ILE A 77 -14.09 8.34 3.52
C ILE A 77 -14.71 9.67 3.06
N SER A 78 -16.03 9.72 2.87
CA SER A 78 -16.75 10.94 2.45
C SER A 78 -16.65 12.07 3.48
N LEU A 79 -16.72 11.74 4.78
CA LEU A 79 -16.57 12.73 5.86
C LEU A 79 -15.17 13.32 5.90
N ILE A 80 -14.13 12.48 5.80
CA ILE A 80 -12.73 12.92 5.72
C ILE A 80 -12.51 13.78 4.48
N LYS A 81 -13.00 13.35 3.31
CA LYS A 81 -12.90 14.12 2.06
C LYS A 81 -13.49 15.53 2.21
N LYS A 82 -14.69 15.64 2.79
CA LYS A 82 -15.36 16.93 3.02
C LYS A 82 -14.57 17.84 3.96
N GLU A 83 -13.88 17.27 4.96
CA GLU A 83 -13.05 18.06 5.87
C GLU A 83 -11.77 18.55 5.17
N ILE A 84 -11.09 17.69 4.42
CA ILE A 84 -9.83 18.03 3.74
C ILE A 84 -10.03 19.10 2.66
N ILE A 85 -11.11 19.01 1.89
CA ILE A 85 -11.41 19.97 0.80
C ILE A 85 -11.74 21.37 1.35
N LYS A 86 -12.30 21.47 2.57
CA LYS A 86 -12.60 22.77 3.19
C LYS A 86 -11.34 23.59 3.51
N ASN A 87 -10.18 22.95 3.58
CA ASN A 87 -8.94 23.63 3.87
C ASN A 87 -8.21 24.00 2.57
N GLU A 88 -7.64 25.21 2.50
CA GLU A 88 -6.97 25.72 1.29
C GLU A 88 -5.47 25.39 1.21
N SER A 89 -4.86 24.88 2.29
CA SER A 89 -3.43 24.54 2.29
C SER A 89 -3.12 23.48 1.24
N ASN A 90 -1.98 23.63 0.57
CA ASN A 90 -1.46 22.68 -0.39
C ASN A 90 -0.82 21.44 0.26
N LYS A 91 -0.68 21.40 1.60
CA LYS A 91 0.09 20.40 2.32
C LYS A 91 -0.72 19.81 3.48
N ILE A 92 -0.88 18.49 3.49
CA ILE A 92 -1.47 17.75 4.60
C ILE A 92 -0.41 16.93 5.32
N ILE A 93 -0.36 17.06 6.64
CA ILE A 93 0.53 16.29 7.51
C ILE A 93 -0.32 15.24 8.22
N ILE A 94 -0.08 13.97 7.94
CA ILE A 94 -0.78 12.84 8.56
C ILE A 94 0.18 12.21 9.56
N SER A 95 -0.24 12.21 10.82
CA SER A 95 0.56 11.68 11.93
C SER A 95 -0.15 10.46 12.52
N GLY A 96 0.60 9.37 12.68
CA GLY A 96 0.08 8.11 13.17
C GLY A 96 0.81 7.69 14.44
N TYR A 97 0.06 7.32 15.46
CA TYR A 97 0.57 6.80 16.72
C TYR A 97 -0.12 5.48 17.06
N ILE A 98 0.68 4.49 17.44
CA ILE A 98 0.25 3.22 18.02
C ILE A 98 1.11 3.01 19.27
N ASN A 99 0.49 2.69 20.39
CA ASN A 99 1.18 2.37 21.63
C ASN A 99 2.16 1.21 21.42
N ASP A 100 3.40 1.36 21.89
CA ASP A 100 4.46 0.36 21.72
C ASP A 100 4.15 -1.00 22.37
N LYS A 101 3.17 -1.05 23.30
CA LYS A 101 2.66 -2.30 23.87
C LYS A 101 1.86 -3.15 22.88
N VAL A 102 1.44 -2.57 21.75
CA VAL A 102 0.75 -3.29 20.68
C VAL A 102 1.79 -4.05 19.86
N SER A 103 1.63 -5.37 19.73
CA SER A 103 2.50 -6.19 18.89
C SER A 103 2.55 -5.66 17.45
N HIS A 104 3.76 -5.58 16.89
CA HIS A 104 4.06 -5.02 15.56
C HIS A 104 3.52 -3.59 15.38
N SER A 105 3.66 -2.74 16.41
CA SER A 105 3.15 -1.36 16.40
C SER A 105 3.69 -0.53 15.24
N LYS A 106 4.98 -0.66 14.92
CA LYS A 106 5.64 0.12 13.84
C LYS A 106 5.13 -0.26 12.47
N GLU A 107 5.00 -1.56 12.19
CA GLU A 107 4.50 -2.10 10.93
C GLU A 107 3.04 -1.72 10.73
N LYS A 108 2.21 -1.87 11.78
CA LYS A 108 0.80 -1.46 11.76
C LYS A 108 0.66 0.05 11.55
N ASN A 109 1.49 0.87 12.19
CA ASN A 109 1.44 2.32 12.03
C ASN A 109 1.82 2.73 10.61
N THR A 110 2.85 2.09 10.05
CA THR A 110 3.25 2.28 8.65
C THR A 110 2.12 1.92 7.69
N TYR A 111 1.49 0.75 7.87
CA TYR A 111 0.33 0.33 7.08
C TYR A 111 -0.80 1.38 7.14
N ASN A 112 -1.17 1.83 8.33
CA ASN A 112 -2.26 2.80 8.51
C ASN A 112 -1.96 4.15 7.85
N LEU A 113 -0.71 4.63 7.95
CA LEU A 113 -0.29 5.88 7.32
C LEU A 113 -0.31 5.78 5.78
N LEU A 114 0.19 4.67 5.23
CA LEU A 114 0.16 4.43 3.79
C LEU A 114 -1.27 4.26 3.27
N TYR A 115 -2.14 3.58 4.02
CA TYR A 115 -3.55 3.46 3.71
C TYR A 115 -4.23 4.83 3.64
N MET A 116 -4.01 5.71 4.64
CA MET A 116 -4.54 7.09 4.61
C MET A 116 -4.00 7.89 3.42
N ALA A 117 -2.71 7.80 3.13
CA ALA A 117 -2.11 8.48 1.99
C ALA A 117 -2.74 8.02 0.67
N SER A 118 -2.92 6.71 0.51
CA SER A 118 -3.57 6.13 -0.67
C SER A 118 -5.01 6.59 -0.81
N LEU A 119 -5.77 6.62 0.30
CA LEU A 119 -7.14 7.11 0.29
C LEU A 119 -7.23 8.56 -0.18
N ILE A 120 -6.40 9.44 0.36
CA ILE A 120 -6.41 10.86 -0.01
C ILE A 120 -6.06 11.05 -1.49
N LYS A 121 -5.07 10.31 -2.01
CA LYS A 121 -4.75 10.32 -3.44
C LYS A 121 -5.92 9.83 -4.29
N ASN A 122 -6.55 8.73 -3.90
CA ASN A 122 -7.70 8.14 -4.62
C ASN A 122 -8.95 9.05 -4.59
N MET A 123 -9.07 9.93 -3.59
CA MET A 123 -10.15 10.93 -3.52
C MET A 123 -10.00 12.06 -4.56
N GLY A 124 -8.87 12.13 -5.28
CA GLY A 124 -8.54 13.20 -6.25
C GLY A 124 -8.04 14.48 -5.59
N ILE A 125 -7.54 14.43 -4.36
CA ILE A 125 -7.06 15.60 -3.63
C ILE A 125 -5.60 15.87 -4.00
N ASN A 126 -5.36 16.96 -4.75
CA ASN A 126 -4.03 17.37 -5.16
C ASN A 126 -3.34 18.20 -4.06
N LYS A 127 -2.93 17.53 -2.97
CA LYS A 127 -2.14 18.11 -1.88
C LYS A 127 -0.88 17.29 -1.65
N GLU A 128 0.22 17.94 -1.27
CA GLU A 128 1.41 17.26 -0.79
C GLU A 128 1.08 16.54 0.53
N ILE A 129 1.32 15.22 0.57
CA ILE A 129 1.07 14.40 1.76
C ILE A 129 2.39 14.13 2.46
N VAL A 130 2.50 14.56 3.72
CA VAL A 130 3.63 14.27 4.59
C VAL A 130 3.20 13.32 5.69
N LEU A 131 3.88 12.19 5.79
CA LEU A 131 3.65 11.19 6.83
C LEU A 131 4.62 11.41 8.00
N LYS A 132 4.10 11.36 9.22
CA LYS A 132 4.90 11.52 10.45
C LYS A 132 4.54 10.49 11.50
N GLN A 133 5.52 10.17 12.34
CA GLN A 133 5.25 9.49 13.60
C GLN A 133 4.57 10.47 14.56
N GLY A 134 3.42 10.08 15.08
CA GLY A 134 2.67 10.83 16.06
C GLY A 134 3.10 10.51 17.50
N THR A 135 2.55 11.28 18.44
CA THR A 135 2.79 11.14 19.89
C THR A 135 1.52 10.74 20.63
N SER A 136 1.69 10.14 21.80
CA SER A 136 0.60 9.68 22.68
C SER A 136 -0.32 10.80 23.15
N GLU A 137 0.20 12.02 23.29
CA GLU A 137 -0.54 13.22 23.74
C GLU A 137 -1.77 13.51 22.88
N HIS A 138 -1.70 13.21 21.59
CA HIS A 138 -2.78 13.44 20.63
C HIS A 138 -3.80 12.28 20.61
N CYS A 139 -3.49 11.15 21.25
CA CYS A 139 -4.26 9.91 21.20
C CYS A 139 -4.75 9.42 22.59
N PRO A 140 -5.51 10.23 23.36
CA PRO A 140 -5.99 9.80 24.67
C PRO A 140 -7.00 8.65 24.56
N GLY A 141 -6.73 7.55 25.27
CA GLY A 141 -7.70 6.50 25.60
C GLY A 141 -7.79 5.28 24.68
N TRP A 142 -7.48 5.37 23.39
CA TRP A 142 -7.67 4.24 22.44
C TRP A 142 -6.40 3.47 22.08
N ASN A 143 -5.27 3.78 22.70
CA ASN A 143 -3.93 3.24 22.43
C ASN A 143 -3.39 3.49 21.01
N SER A 144 -4.21 3.86 20.03
CA SER A 144 -3.76 4.25 18.69
C SER A 144 -4.65 5.33 18.09
N CYS A 145 -4.05 6.27 17.36
CA CYS A 145 -4.81 7.21 16.54
C CYS A 145 -4.01 7.72 15.34
N ILE A 146 -4.74 8.15 14.32
CA ILE A 146 -4.25 9.00 13.24
C ILE A 146 -4.85 10.37 13.45
N TYR A 147 -4.05 11.40 13.28
CA TYR A 147 -4.50 12.78 13.26
C TYR A 147 -3.82 13.52 12.12
N TRP A 148 -4.48 14.56 11.62
CA TRP A 148 -3.92 15.34 10.52
C TRP A 148 -4.04 16.83 10.74
N GLY A 149 -3.10 17.55 10.14
CA GLY A 149 -3.00 18.99 10.15
C GLY A 149 -2.62 19.54 8.79
N TYR A 150 -2.69 20.86 8.67
CA TYR A 150 -2.41 21.60 7.45
C TYR A 150 -1.27 22.57 7.71
N LYS A 151 -0.45 22.85 6.70
CA LYS A 151 0.64 23.82 6.80
C LYS A 151 0.71 24.71 5.57
#